data_AF-A0AAN9K5I4-F1
#
_entry.id   AF-A0AAN9K5I4-F1
#
_cell.length_a   1.000
_cell.length_b   1.000
_cell.length_c   1.000
_cell.angle_alpha   90.00
_cell.angle_beta   90.00
_cell.angle_gamma   90.00
#
_symmetry.space_group_name_H-M   'P 1'
#
loop_
_entity.id
_entity.type
_entity.pdbx_description
1 polymer ?
#
loop_
_entity_poly.entity_id
_entity_poly.type
_entity_poly.pdbx_seq_one_letter_code
_entity_poly.pdbx_strand_id
1 'polypeptide(L)'
;MAFCKRAFHLCSDHGLSKHCDLISLFPLTSTTLSSRNISQAVNSSVKRAFLVDTLSLVRGLEKNGVPSKQAEAITSAITQVLNDSLENVAHSFVSKSEMQKSEVLHESNLSKFKSEVQSSQEHHFSLLQRETEKLRSDIEKMRSELRYEIDKVTAGQRLDLNLERGRIRDELANQNAETTNLTNKLDREIHELRAQLEGAKYDVIKYCIGTLVSISAVGLAVIRIIL
;
A
#
# COMPACT_ATOMS: atom_id res chain seq x y z
N MET A 1 -31.18 14.66 21.94
CA MET A 1 -31.94 15.18 20.78
C MET A 1 -31.34 16.52 20.39
N ALA A 2 -30.94 16.70 19.12
CA ALA A 2 -30.88 17.96 18.36
C ALA A 2 -30.04 19.13 18.92
N PHE A 3 -29.31 19.97 18.19
CA PHE A 3 -28.90 20.13 16.79
C PHE A 3 -28.06 21.43 16.78
N CYS A 4 -26.89 21.49 16.13
CA CYS A 4 -26.48 22.64 15.31
C CYS A 4 -25.15 22.30 14.58
N LYS A 5 -25.20 21.85 13.31
CA LYS A 5 -25.08 22.64 12.05
C LYS A 5 -23.70 23.35 11.92
N ARG A 6 -22.74 22.79 11.17
CA ARG A 6 -22.56 22.77 9.70
C ARG A 6 -21.81 24.01 9.17
N ALA A 7 -20.58 23.79 8.71
CA ALA A 7 -19.91 24.53 7.63
C ALA A 7 -19.11 23.48 6.81
N PHE A 8 -19.63 23.05 5.65
CA PHE A 8 -19.23 23.50 4.30
C PHE A 8 -17.88 22.87 3.86
N HIS A 9 -17.86 21.69 3.23
CA HIS A 9 -18.05 21.34 1.80
C HIS A 9 -16.89 21.74 0.85
N LEU A 10 -16.36 20.71 0.16
CA LEU A 10 -15.62 20.67 -1.12
C LEU A 10 -14.16 21.17 -1.21
N CYS A 11 -13.23 20.23 -1.41
CA CYS A 11 -12.41 20.17 -2.63
C CYS A 11 -11.70 18.80 -2.73
N SER A 12 -12.11 17.98 -3.71
CA SER A 12 -11.22 16.99 -4.34
C SER A 12 -10.31 17.75 -5.30
N ASP A 13 -9.00 17.64 -5.16
CA ASP A 13 -8.12 17.00 -6.15
C ASP A 13 -6.63 17.20 -5.84
N HIS A 14 -5.87 16.14 -6.11
CA HIS A 14 -4.45 16.09 -6.41
C HIS A 14 -3.44 16.77 -5.47
N GLY A 15 -2.76 15.94 -4.66
CA GLY A 15 -1.48 16.31 -4.05
C GLY A 15 -1.13 15.48 -2.82
N LEU A 16 -0.71 14.23 -3.02
CA LEU A 16 -0.18 13.38 -1.94
C LEU A 16 1.24 13.85 -1.56
N SER A 17 1.32 15.00 -0.91
CA SER A 17 2.53 15.46 -0.22
C SER A 17 2.10 16.41 0.89
N LYS A 18 1.87 15.83 2.07
CA LYS A 18 1.82 16.44 3.42
C LYS A 18 1.19 15.42 4.37
N HIS A 19 1.96 14.41 4.72
CA HIS A 19 1.64 13.57 5.88
C HIS A 19 2.93 13.27 6.64
N CYS A 20 3.48 14.28 7.31
CA CYS A 20 4.54 14.09 8.30
C CYS A 20 4.25 14.79 9.64
N ASP A 21 3.20 15.60 9.78
CA ASP A 21 2.97 16.36 11.02
C ASP A 21 1.76 15.88 11.81
N LEU A 22 1.66 14.56 12.05
CA LEU A 22 0.59 14.03 12.91
C LEU A 22 1.06 12.96 13.90
N ILE A 23 2.26 13.11 14.49
CA ILE A 23 2.65 12.35 15.69
C ILE A 23 3.46 13.26 16.62
N SER A 24 2.80 14.23 17.25
CA SER A 24 3.36 14.96 18.41
C SER A 24 2.38 15.11 19.57
N LEU A 25 1.24 14.39 19.54
CA LEU A 25 0.27 14.37 20.64
C LEU A 25 0.47 13.16 21.55
N PHE A 26 1.64 13.08 22.18
CA PHE A 26 1.73 12.46 23.50
C PHE A 26 2.64 13.35 24.35
N PRO A 27 2.09 14.14 25.28
CA PRO A 27 2.92 14.71 26.32
C PRO A 27 3.35 13.53 27.20
N LEU A 28 4.60 13.08 27.04
CA LEU A 28 5.28 12.37 28.11
C LEU A 28 5.33 13.34 29.27
N THR A 29 4.34 13.27 30.15
CA THR A 29 4.42 13.83 31.48
C THR A 29 5.59 13.12 32.16
N SER A 30 6.76 13.77 32.12
CA SER A 30 7.81 13.51 33.09
C SER A 30 7.22 13.83 34.46
N THR A 31 6.63 12.83 35.09
CA THR A 31 6.45 12.82 36.53
C THR A 31 7.85 12.82 37.10
N THR A 32 8.34 14.03 37.39
CA THR A 32 9.42 14.24 38.33
C THR A 32 8.94 13.67 39.67
N LEU A 33 9.18 12.38 39.89
CA LEU A 33 9.08 11.75 41.19
C LEU A 33 10.18 12.40 42.03
N SER A 34 9.80 13.49 42.67
CA SER A 34 10.54 14.13 43.74
C SER A 34 10.89 13.04 44.74
N SER A 35 12.15 12.59 44.70
CA SER A 35 12.70 11.65 45.64
C SER A 35 12.68 12.35 47.00
N ARG A 36 11.60 12.12 47.75
CA ARG A 36 11.50 12.55 49.14
C ARG A 36 12.63 11.84 49.86
N ASN A 37 13.63 12.61 50.28
CA ASN A 37 14.63 12.17 51.23
C ASN A 37 13.93 11.63 52.48
N ILE A 38 13.77 10.30 52.58
CA ILE A 38 13.20 9.65 53.77
C ILE A 38 14.29 9.65 54.85
N SER A 39 14.27 10.73 55.61
CA SER A 39 15.05 11.07 56.80
C SER A 39 15.53 9.85 57.58
N GLN A 40 16.84 9.78 57.78
CA GLN A 40 17.71 8.77 58.39
C GLN A 40 17.31 8.15 59.76
N ALA A 41 16.12 8.40 60.31
CA ALA A 41 15.91 8.25 61.76
C ALA A 41 15.31 6.92 62.28
N VAL A 42 14.78 6.03 61.43
CA VAL A 42 13.81 5.02 61.91
C VAL A 42 14.40 3.91 62.79
N ASN A 43 15.63 3.43 62.53
CA ASN A 43 16.19 2.33 63.34
C ASN A 43 16.56 2.80 64.77
N SER A 44 17.00 4.06 64.90
CA SER A 44 17.22 4.69 66.21
C SER A 44 15.93 5.14 66.90
N SER A 45 14.83 5.31 66.16
CA SER A 45 13.55 5.76 66.72
C SER A 45 12.74 4.61 67.28
N VAL A 46 12.78 3.41 66.67
CA VAL A 46 12.14 2.21 67.23
C VAL A 46 12.81 1.80 68.54
N LYS A 47 14.17 1.80 68.58
CA LYS A 47 14.92 1.58 69.83
C LYS A 47 14.75 2.68 70.88
N ARG A 48 14.45 3.93 70.50
CA ARG A 48 14.16 5.03 71.45
C ARG A 48 12.71 5.08 71.91
N ALA A 49 11.76 4.58 71.10
CA ALA A 49 10.32 4.70 71.40
C ALA A 49 9.89 3.85 72.61
N PHE A 50 10.67 2.83 72.97
CA PHE A 50 10.36 1.89 74.04
C PHE A 50 11.52 1.69 75.04
N LEU A 51 12.32 2.73 75.28
CA LEU A 51 13.23 2.73 76.43
C LEU A 51 12.39 2.88 77.71
N VAL A 52 12.08 1.75 78.36
CA VAL A 52 11.48 1.75 79.69
C VAL A 52 12.58 2.08 80.70
N ASP A 53 12.42 3.22 81.38
CA ASP A 53 13.24 3.55 82.53
C ASP A 53 12.80 2.66 83.71
N THR A 54 13.50 1.54 83.86
CA THR A 54 13.22 0.52 84.88
C THR A 54 13.35 1.08 86.29
N LEU A 55 14.27 2.03 86.53
CA LEU A 55 14.48 2.63 87.84
C LEU A 55 13.32 3.57 88.22
N SER A 56 12.89 4.42 87.28
CA SER A 56 11.75 5.31 87.49
C SER A 56 10.44 4.54 87.68
N LEU A 57 10.28 3.41 86.96
CA LEU A 57 9.10 2.56 87.09
C LEU A 57 9.04 1.86 88.45
N VAL A 58 10.15 1.27 88.91
CA VAL A 58 10.24 0.64 90.25
C VAL A 58 9.96 1.66 91.36
N ARG A 59 10.60 2.84 91.32
CA ARG A 59 10.36 3.89 92.33
C ARG A 59 8.92 4.41 92.31
N GLY A 60 8.29 4.47 91.14
CA GLY A 60 6.88 4.81 91.01
C GLY A 60 5.96 3.79 91.67
N LEU A 61 6.24 2.50 91.50
CA LEU A 61 5.48 1.42 92.14
C LEU A 61 5.67 1.41 93.67
N GLU A 62 6.90 1.61 94.14
CA GLU A 62 7.21 1.71 95.58
C GLU A 62 6.50 2.88 96.25
N LYS A 63 6.43 4.05 95.57
CA LYS A 63 5.70 5.22 96.07
C LYS A 63 4.19 4.98 96.24
N ASN A 64 3.63 4.04 95.48
CA ASN A 64 2.22 3.63 95.55
C ASN A 64 1.98 2.45 96.52
N GLY A 65 2.98 2.10 97.34
CA GLY A 65 2.84 1.09 98.39
C GLY A 65 3.18 -0.35 97.95
N VAL A 66 3.75 -0.55 96.76
CA VAL A 66 4.20 -1.87 96.30
C VAL A 66 5.56 -2.20 96.96
N PRO A 67 5.72 -3.36 97.61
CA PRO A 67 7.01 -3.79 98.15
C PRO A 67 8.09 -3.87 97.07
N SER A 68 9.31 -3.43 97.38
CA SER A 68 10.43 -3.33 96.44
C SER A 68 10.64 -4.58 95.56
N LYS A 69 10.65 -5.78 96.17
CA LYS A 69 10.78 -7.06 95.44
C LYS A 69 9.64 -7.33 94.45
N GLN A 70 8.42 -6.90 94.76
CA GLN A 70 7.27 -7.05 93.85
C GLN A 70 7.31 -6.00 92.74
N ALA A 71 7.73 -4.77 93.05
CA ALA A 71 7.91 -3.70 92.07
C ALA A 71 8.98 -4.06 91.02
N GLU A 72 10.10 -4.67 91.45
CA GLU A 72 11.13 -5.21 90.57
C GLU A 72 10.59 -6.35 89.69
N ALA A 73 9.87 -7.31 90.27
CA ALA A 73 9.31 -8.45 89.53
C ALA A 73 8.30 -8.01 88.46
N ILE A 74 7.41 -7.07 88.79
CA ILE A 74 6.43 -6.50 87.85
C ILE A 74 7.14 -5.74 86.73
N THR A 75 8.13 -4.92 87.08
CA THR A 75 8.93 -4.17 86.10
C THR A 75 9.69 -5.12 85.17
N SER A 76 10.23 -6.21 85.69
CA SER A 76 10.90 -7.25 84.89
C SER A 76 9.95 -7.92 83.90
N ALA A 77 8.75 -8.32 84.35
CA ALA A 77 7.75 -8.95 83.49
C ALA A 77 7.27 -8.01 82.36
N ILE A 78 7.03 -6.73 82.69
CA ILE A 78 6.65 -5.71 81.71
C ILE A 78 7.77 -5.49 80.69
N THR A 79 9.02 -5.40 81.14
CA THR A 79 10.18 -5.22 80.26
C THR A 79 10.35 -6.41 79.31
N GLN A 80 10.10 -7.63 79.79
CA GLN A 80 10.16 -8.84 78.96
C GLN A 80 9.08 -8.85 77.88
N VAL A 81 7.81 -8.63 78.23
CA VAL A 81 6.70 -8.58 77.25
C VAL A 81 6.91 -7.49 76.21
N LEU A 82 7.46 -6.33 76.61
CA LEU A 82 7.80 -5.24 75.69
C LEU A 82 8.93 -5.60 74.74
N ASN A 83 9.97 -6.29 75.21
CA ASN A 83 11.06 -6.77 74.36
C ASN A 83 10.56 -7.81 73.35
N ASP A 84 9.77 -8.79 73.78
CA ASP A 84 9.19 -9.82 72.90
C ASP A 84 8.27 -9.19 71.84
N SER A 85 7.44 -8.22 72.25
CA SER A 85 6.58 -7.47 71.34
C SER A 85 7.38 -6.64 70.33
N LEU A 86 8.50 -6.05 70.77
CA LEU A 86 9.36 -5.24 69.92
C LEU A 86 10.09 -6.08 68.88
N GLU A 87 10.60 -7.25 69.26
CA GLU A 87 11.26 -8.18 68.34
C GLU A 87 10.29 -8.67 67.27
N ASN A 88 9.08 -9.07 67.68
CA ASN A 88 8.02 -9.48 66.74
C ASN A 88 7.65 -8.36 65.75
N VAL A 89 7.52 -7.13 66.22
CA VAL A 89 7.23 -5.97 65.36
C VAL A 89 8.42 -5.65 64.45
N ALA A 90 9.66 -5.76 64.94
CA ALA A 90 10.88 -5.53 64.16
C ALA A 90 11.01 -6.49 62.97
N HIS A 91 10.56 -7.74 63.11
CA HIS A 91 10.53 -8.72 62.01
C HIS A 91 9.56 -8.34 60.87
N SER A 92 8.56 -7.50 61.13
CA SER A 92 7.62 -7.00 60.11
C SER A 92 8.17 -5.80 59.33
N PHE A 93 9.28 -5.22 59.77
CA PHE A 93 9.91 -4.07 59.13
C PHE A 93 11.15 -4.49 58.35
N VAL A 94 11.34 -3.85 57.19
CA VAL A 94 12.56 -3.99 56.38
C VAL A 94 13.56 -2.92 56.81
N SER A 95 14.85 -3.27 56.88
CA SER A 95 15.87 -2.29 57.19
C SER A 95 16.01 -1.26 56.06
N LYS A 96 16.41 -0.03 56.40
CA LYS A 96 16.63 1.01 55.38
C LYS A 96 17.66 0.62 54.32
N SER A 97 18.70 -0.10 54.72
CA SER A 97 19.73 -0.60 53.81
C SER A 97 19.17 -1.60 52.81
N GLU A 98 18.30 -2.51 53.24
CA GLU A 98 17.66 -3.48 52.36
C GLU A 98 16.67 -2.81 51.40
N MET A 99 15.88 -1.85 51.91
CA MET A 99 14.96 -1.06 51.08
C MET A 99 15.72 -0.28 49.99
N GLN A 100 16.81 0.40 50.35
CA GLN A 100 17.64 1.15 49.39
C GLN A 100 18.32 0.22 48.37
N LYS A 101 18.76 -0.97 48.79
CA LYS A 101 19.30 -1.98 47.87
C LYS A 101 18.23 -2.44 46.86
N SER A 102 17.01 -2.68 47.31
CA SER A 102 15.89 -3.04 46.42
C SER A 102 15.56 -1.91 45.45
N GLU A 103 15.54 -0.67 45.92
CA GLU A 103 15.30 0.51 45.08
C GLU A 103 16.34 0.65 43.97
N VAL A 104 17.64 0.55 44.29
CA VAL A 104 18.72 0.58 43.30
C VAL A 104 18.61 -0.57 42.30
N LEU A 105 18.23 -1.77 42.75
CA LEU A 105 18.01 -2.92 41.88
C LEU A 105 16.85 -2.67 40.90
N HIS A 106 15.72 -2.14 41.40
CA HIS A 106 14.56 -1.79 40.57
C HIS A 106 14.91 -0.70 39.56
N GLU A 107 15.63 0.34 39.96
CA GLU A 107 16.06 1.41 39.07
C GLU A 107 16.99 0.87 37.97
N SER A 108 17.94 -0.01 38.31
CA SER A 108 18.80 -0.68 37.33
C SER A 108 18.00 -1.51 36.32
N ASN A 109 17.02 -2.28 36.80
CA ASN A 109 16.19 -3.13 35.95
C ASN A 109 15.29 -2.29 35.04
N LEU A 110 14.73 -1.20 35.57
CA LEU A 110 13.93 -0.25 34.79
C LEU A 110 14.77 0.41 33.70
N SER A 111 16.00 0.83 34.03
CA SER A 111 16.93 1.42 33.06
C SER A 111 17.31 0.43 31.95
N LYS A 112 17.58 -0.83 32.30
CA LYS A 112 17.88 -1.89 31.32
C LYS A 112 16.69 -2.15 30.40
N PHE A 113 15.50 -2.35 30.99
CA PHE A 113 14.27 -2.54 30.23
C PHE A 113 14.01 -1.37 29.27
N LYS A 114 14.17 -0.13 29.74
CA LYS A 114 14.04 1.07 28.89
C LYS A 114 15.01 1.04 27.72
N SER A 115 16.27 0.69 27.94
CA SER A 115 17.28 0.61 26.88
C SER A 115 16.98 -0.49 25.87
N GLU A 116 16.49 -1.66 26.30
CA GLU A 116 16.10 -2.76 25.43
C GLU A 116 14.88 -2.39 24.58
N VAL A 117 13.87 -1.75 25.17
CA VAL A 117 12.67 -1.28 24.45
C VAL A 117 13.06 -0.23 23.42
N GLN A 118 13.88 0.74 23.78
CA GLN A 118 14.34 1.78 22.85
C GLN A 118 15.16 1.18 21.71
N SER A 119 16.12 0.31 22.01
CA SER A 119 16.94 -0.36 20.99
C SER A 119 16.09 -1.22 20.05
N SER A 120 15.12 -1.96 20.59
CA SER A 120 14.19 -2.75 19.79
C SER A 120 13.32 -1.87 18.89
N GLN A 121 12.78 -0.78 19.42
CA GLN A 121 11.98 0.17 18.64
C GLN A 121 12.80 0.80 17.49
N GLU A 122 14.01 1.26 17.76
CA GLU A 122 14.92 1.81 16.74
C GLU A 122 15.26 0.76 15.68
N HIS A 123 15.55 -0.48 16.10
CA HIS A 123 15.80 -1.58 15.17
C HIS A 123 14.60 -1.87 14.28
N HIS A 124 13.40 -2.04 14.84
CA HIS A 124 12.18 -2.29 14.08
C HIS A 124 11.84 -1.13 13.14
N PHE A 125 12.04 0.11 13.59
CA PHE A 125 11.82 1.28 12.74
C PHE A 125 12.79 1.31 11.56
N SER A 126 14.09 1.09 11.80
CA SER A 126 15.10 1.04 10.73
C SER A 126 14.84 -0.08 9.73
N LEU A 127 14.40 -1.25 10.20
CA LEU A 127 14.03 -2.38 9.38
C LEU A 127 12.82 -2.06 8.49
N LEU A 128 11.76 -1.51 9.07
CA LEU A 128 10.55 -1.11 8.34
C LEU A 128 10.85 -0.02 7.31
N GLN A 129 11.69 0.95 7.66
CA GLN A 129 12.11 2.00 6.74
C GLN A 129 12.87 1.41 5.55
N ARG A 130 13.81 0.49 5.80
CA ARG A 130 14.56 -0.21 4.74
C ARG A 130 13.65 -1.04 3.83
N GLU A 131 12.72 -1.80 4.40
CA GLU A 131 11.75 -2.60 3.63
C GLU A 131 10.83 -1.69 2.79
N THR A 132 10.38 -0.57 3.35
CA THR A 132 9.54 0.41 2.65
C THR A 132 10.28 1.04 1.46
N GLU A 133 11.54 1.42 1.64
CA GLU A 133 12.35 2.00 0.55
C GLU A 133 12.65 0.97 -0.53
N LYS A 134 12.93 -0.28 -0.15
CA LYS A 134 13.10 -1.39 -1.10
C LYS A 134 11.84 -1.62 -1.93
N LEU A 135 10.69 -1.73 -1.28
CA LEU A 135 9.38 -1.90 -1.94
C LEU A 135 9.09 -0.71 -2.88
N ARG A 136 9.39 0.51 -2.45
CA ARG A 136 9.25 1.72 -3.27
C ARG A 136 10.11 1.67 -4.53
N SER A 137 11.37 1.25 -4.39
CA SER A 137 12.29 1.08 -5.52
C SER A 137 11.82 -0.01 -6.49
N ASP A 138 11.33 -1.15 -5.97
CA ASP A 138 10.81 -2.24 -6.79
C ASP A 138 9.57 -1.81 -7.59
N ILE A 139 8.67 -1.04 -6.96
CA ILE A 139 7.49 -0.45 -7.63
C ILE A 139 7.91 0.48 -8.77
N GLU A 140 8.89 1.37 -8.55
CA GLU A 140 9.32 2.30 -9.58
C GLU A 140 10.01 1.57 -10.74
N LYS A 141 10.80 0.53 -10.45
CA LYS A 141 11.40 -0.33 -11.47
C LYS A 141 10.33 -1.01 -12.32
N MET A 142 9.36 -1.69 -11.68
CA MET A 142 8.25 -2.33 -12.39
C MET A 142 7.44 -1.33 -13.23
N ARG A 143 7.19 -0.14 -12.70
CA ARG A 143 6.48 0.93 -13.41
C ARG A 143 7.24 1.37 -14.67
N SER A 144 8.56 1.48 -14.60
CA SER A 144 9.41 1.82 -15.75
C SER A 144 9.42 0.73 -16.82
N GLU A 145 9.54 -0.54 -16.41
CA GLU A 145 9.52 -1.70 -17.31
C GLU A 145 8.16 -1.83 -18.02
N LEU A 146 7.06 -1.66 -17.30
CA LEU A 146 5.72 -1.70 -17.88
C LEU A 146 5.49 -0.58 -18.89
N ARG A 147 5.96 0.64 -18.60
CA ARG A 147 5.88 1.75 -19.57
C ARG A 147 6.65 1.43 -20.84
N TYR A 148 7.86 0.90 -20.71
CA TYR A 148 8.67 0.50 -21.86
C TYR A 148 7.99 -0.58 -22.71
N GLU A 149 7.43 -1.63 -22.10
CA GLU A 149 6.72 -2.68 -22.84
C GLU A 149 5.43 -2.15 -23.49
N ILE A 150 4.69 -1.23 -22.85
CA ILE A 150 3.53 -0.57 -23.46
C ILE A 150 3.96 0.22 -24.70
N ASP A 151 5.00 1.04 -24.60
CA ASP A 151 5.49 1.86 -25.70
C ASP A 151 5.99 1.00 -26.86
N LYS A 152 6.71 -0.09 -26.54
CA LYS A 152 7.21 -1.07 -27.50
C LYS A 152 6.08 -1.80 -28.23
N VAL A 153 5.08 -2.31 -27.51
CA VAL A 153 3.92 -2.98 -28.12
C VAL A 153 3.11 -1.99 -28.96
N THR A 154 2.90 -0.77 -28.47
CA THR A 154 2.17 0.27 -29.20
C THR A 154 2.89 0.67 -30.50
N ALA A 155 4.21 0.83 -30.46
CA ALA A 155 5.02 1.11 -31.65
C ALA A 155 4.99 -0.07 -32.64
N GLY A 156 5.10 -1.30 -32.14
CA GLY A 156 4.98 -2.53 -32.95
C GLY A 156 3.64 -2.62 -33.66
N GLN A 157 2.52 -2.49 -32.93
CA GLN A 157 1.18 -2.50 -33.51
C GLN A 157 0.99 -1.39 -34.55
N ARG A 158 1.49 -0.18 -34.29
CA ARG A 158 1.43 0.91 -35.25
C ARG A 158 2.22 0.57 -36.52
N LEU A 159 3.39 -0.03 -36.41
CA LEU A 159 4.17 -0.47 -37.56
C LEU A 159 3.43 -1.53 -38.37
N ASP A 160 2.91 -2.57 -37.71
CA ASP A 160 2.16 -3.66 -38.35
C ASP A 160 0.96 -3.14 -39.15
N LEU A 161 0.18 -2.23 -38.56
CA LEU A 161 -0.95 -1.60 -39.24
C LEU A 161 -0.52 -0.75 -40.45
N ASN A 162 0.62 -0.08 -40.38
CA ASN A 162 1.13 0.70 -41.51
C ASN A 162 1.64 -0.20 -42.64
N LEU A 163 2.32 -1.29 -42.31
CA LEU A 163 2.77 -2.28 -43.29
C LEU A 163 1.59 -2.97 -43.97
N GLU A 164 0.60 -3.43 -43.20
CA GLU A 164 -0.58 -4.08 -43.78
C GLU A 164 -1.42 -3.11 -44.60
N ARG A 165 -1.53 -1.84 -44.17
CA ARG A 165 -2.16 -0.78 -44.98
C ARG A 165 -1.39 -0.54 -46.28
N GLY A 166 -0.06 -0.60 -46.27
CA GLY A 166 0.76 -0.53 -47.47
C GLY A 166 0.45 -1.69 -48.41
N ARG A 167 0.49 -2.91 -47.90
CA ARG A 167 0.21 -4.14 -48.65
C ARG A 167 -1.18 -4.14 -49.30
N ILE A 168 -2.21 -3.70 -48.57
CA ILE A 168 -3.57 -3.58 -49.09
C ILE A 168 -3.65 -2.56 -50.23
N ARG A 169 -2.91 -1.43 -50.15
CA ARG A 169 -2.87 -0.45 -51.25
C ARG A 169 -2.20 -1.01 -52.50
N ASP A 170 -1.10 -1.75 -52.33
CA ASP A 170 -0.38 -2.35 -53.45
C ASP A 170 -1.24 -3.42 -54.14
N GLU A 171 -1.91 -4.28 -53.36
CA GLU A 171 -2.87 -5.26 -53.87
C GLU A 171 -4.04 -4.59 -54.60
N LEU A 172 -4.61 -3.52 -54.02
CA LEU A 172 -5.69 -2.76 -54.66
C LEU A 172 -5.23 -2.10 -55.96
N ALA A 173 -4.00 -1.57 -56.00
CA ALA A 173 -3.43 -0.98 -57.22
C ALA A 173 -3.23 -2.05 -58.30
N ASN A 174 -2.75 -3.24 -57.93
CA ASN A 174 -2.62 -4.37 -58.85
C ASN A 174 -3.98 -4.80 -59.42
N GLN A 175 -4.99 -4.99 -58.56
CA GLN A 175 -6.35 -5.34 -58.99
C GLN A 175 -6.97 -4.28 -59.90
N ASN A 176 -6.76 -2.99 -59.62
CA ASN A 176 -7.21 -1.91 -60.50
C ASN A 176 -6.51 -1.95 -61.86
N ALA A 177 -5.21 -2.25 -61.90
CA ALA A 177 -4.45 -2.39 -63.15
C ALA A 177 -4.93 -3.59 -63.96
N GLU A 178 -5.17 -4.75 -63.33
CA GLU A 178 -5.73 -5.94 -63.96
C GLU A 178 -7.15 -5.68 -64.51
N THR A 179 -8.00 -5.03 -63.72
CA THR A 179 -9.36 -4.64 -64.13
C THR A 179 -9.30 -3.73 -65.35
N THR A 180 -8.44 -2.71 -65.33
CA THR A 180 -8.25 -1.78 -66.46
C THR A 180 -7.73 -2.51 -67.70
N ASN A 181 -6.80 -3.46 -67.53
CA ASN A 181 -6.29 -4.28 -68.63
C ASN A 181 -7.41 -5.12 -69.26
N LEU A 182 -8.24 -5.75 -68.43
CA LEU A 182 -9.36 -6.57 -68.88
C LEU A 182 -10.44 -5.74 -69.57
N THR A 183 -10.79 -4.57 -69.03
CA THR A 183 -11.70 -3.62 -69.68
C THR A 183 -11.17 -3.23 -71.06
N ASN A 184 -9.89 -2.86 -71.16
CA ASN A 184 -9.27 -2.52 -72.45
C ASN A 184 -9.24 -3.69 -73.44
N LYS A 185 -9.12 -4.94 -72.97
CA LYS A 185 -9.23 -6.14 -73.83
C LYS A 185 -10.64 -6.34 -74.32
N LEU A 186 -11.64 -6.24 -73.42
CA LEU A 186 -13.05 -6.35 -73.76
C LEU A 186 -13.46 -5.29 -74.79
N ASP A 187 -13.04 -4.04 -74.63
CA ASP A 187 -13.33 -2.98 -75.60
C ASP A 187 -12.74 -3.29 -76.98
N ARG A 188 -11.51 -3.84 -77.03
CA ARG A 188 -10.89 -4.27 -78.28
C ARG A 188 -11.68 -5.41 -78.94
N GLU A 189 -12.06 -6.44 -78.18
CA GLU A 189 -12.86 -7.56 -78.69
C GLU A 189 -14.24 -7.08 -79.19
N ILE A 190 -14.89 -6.14 -78.49
CA ILE A 190 -16.15 -5.53 -78.93
C ILE A 190 -15.96 -4.80 -80.27
N HIS A 191 -14.90 -4.01 -80.42
CA HIS A 191 -14.60 -3.31 -81.67
C HIS A 191 -14.30 -4.28 -82.81
N GLU A 192 -13.56 -5.36 -82.54
CA GLU A 192 -13.26 -6.40 -83.52
C GLU A 192 -14.54 -7.13 -83.97
N LEU A 193 -15.36 -7.59 -83.03
CA LEU A 193 -16.64 -8.24 -83.33
C LEU A 193 -17.59 -7.32 -84.10
N ARG A 194 -17.63 -6.03 -83.76
CA ARG A 194 -18.41 -5.04 -84.52
C ARG A 194 -17.91 -4.91 -85.95
N ALA A 195 -16.59 -4.83 -86.17
CA ALA A 195 -16.02 -4.75 -87.51
C ALA A 195 -16.32 -6.02 -88.34
N GLN A 196 -16.20 -7.21 -87.74
CA GLN A 196 -16.57 -8.47 -88.39
C GLN A 196 -18.07 -8.51 -88.75
N LEU A 197 -18.94 -8.03 -87.85
CA LEU A 197 -20.39 -7.95 -88.10
C LEU A 197 -20.71 -6.98 -89.25
N GLU A 198 -20.06 -5.82 -89.30
CA GLU A 198 -20.22 -4.87 -90.41
C GLU A 198 -19.77 -5.49 -91.73
N GLY A 199 -18.63 -6.20 -91.76
CA GLY A 199 -18.17 -6.94 -92.93
C GLY A 199 -19.17 -7.99 -93.40
N ALA A 200 -19.64 -8.86 -92.49
CA ALA A 200 -20.65 -9.88 -92.78
C ALA A 200 -21.96 -9.27 -93.30
N LYS A 201 -22.37 -8.10 -92.78
CA LYS A 201 -23.54 -7.37 -93.30
C LYS A 201 -23.35 -6.98 -94.77
N TYR A 202 -22.18 -6.46 -95.14
CA TYR A 202 -21.87 -6.10 -96.54
C TYR A 202 -21.85 -7.33 -97.45
N ASP A 203 -21.33 -8.47 -96.99
CA ASP A 203 -21.35 -9.72 -97.74
C ASP A 203 -22.78 -10.18 -98.02
N VAL A 204 -23.67 -10.17 -97.01
CA VAL A 204 -25.09 -10.50 -97.18
C VAL A 204 -25.76 -9.58 -98.20
N ILE A 205 -25.53 -8.27 -98.12
CA ILE A 205 -26.07 -7.29 -99.08
C ILE A 205 -25.59 -7.62 -100.50
N LYS A 206 -24.29 -7.93 -100.67
CA LYS A 206 -23.70 -8.30 -101.97
C LYS A 206 -24.35 -9.56 -102.54
N TYR A 207 -24.57 -10.59 -101.73
CA TYR A 207 -25.27 -11.80 -102.15
C TYR A 207 -26.73 -11.51 -102.55
N CYS A 208 -27.47 -10.70 -101.78
CA CYS A 208 -28.84 -10.30 -102.13
C CYS A 208 -28.92 -9.56 -103.47
N ILE A 209 -27.99 -8.63 -103.73
CA ILE A 209 -27.94 -7.93 -105.02
C ILE A 209 -27.64 -8.93 -106.15
N GLY A 210 -26.67 -9.82 -105.96
CA GLY A 210 -26.31 -10.84 -106.94
C GLY A 210 -27.48 -11.78 -107.28
N THR A 211 -28.24 -12.24 -106.27
CA THR A 211 -29.39 -13.12 -106.51
C THR A 211 -30.53 -12.39 -107.21
N LEU A 212 -30.88 -11.16 -106.80
CA LEU A 212 -31.89 -10.34 -107.48
C LEU A 212 -31.55 -10.15 -108.97
N VAL A 213 -30.31 -9.77 -109.28
CA VAL A 213 -29.85 -9.62 -110.67
C VAL A 213 -29.92 -10.93 -111.44
N SER A 214 -29.55 -12.06 -110.82
CA SER A 214 -29.63 -13.38 -111.48
C SER A 214 -31.08 -13.76 -111.82
N ILE A 215 -32.02 -13.52 -110.90
CA ILE A 215 -33.44 -13.82 -111.10
C ILE A 215 -34.01 -12.93 -112.21
N SER A 216 -33.69 -11.63 -112.20
CA SER A 216 -34.10 -10.71 -113.27
C SER A 216 -33.52 -11.11 -114.63
N ALA A 217 -32.26 -11.53 -114.70
CA ALA A 217 -31.63 -11.99 -115.93
C ALA A 217 -32.31 -13.25 -116.49
N VAL A 218 -32.58 -14.24 -115.63
CA VAL A 218 -33.31 -15.46 -116.00
C VAL A 218 -34.74 -15.12 -116.45
N GLY A 219 -35.44 -14.25 -115.73
CA GLY A 219 -36.79 -13.79 -116.10
C GLY A 219 -36.83 -13.11 -117.46
N LEU A 220 -35.88 -12.20 -117.74
CA LEU A 220 -35.76 -11.56 -119.05
C LEU A 220 -35.45 -12.57 -120.16
N ALA A 221 -34.58 -13.56 -119.91
CA ALA A 221 -34.27 -14.61 -120.86
C ALA A 221 -35.50 -15.45 -121.23
N VAL A 222 -36.34 -15.81 -120.24
CA VAL A 222 -37.59 -16.56 -120.47
C VAL A 222 -38.59 -15.73 -121.28
N ILE A 223 -38.79 -14.45 -120.93
CA ILE A 223 -39.68 -13.54 -121.68
C ILE A 223 -39.24 -13.48 -123.15
N ARG A 224 -37.93 -13.41 -123.41
CA ARG A 224 -37.37 -13.37 -124.77
C ARG A 224 -37.55 -14.66 -125.58
N ILE A 225 -37.80 -15.79 -124.93
CA ILE A 225 -38.08 -17.09 -125.59
C ILE A 225 -39.58 -17.24 -125.89
N ILE A 226 -40.44 -16.62 -125.08
CA ILE A 226 -41.91 -16.75 -125.19
C ILE A 226 -42.52 -15.71 -126.14
N LEU A 227 -41.99 -14.49 -126.19
CA LEU A 227 -42.34 -13.45 -127.17
C LEU A 227 -41.59 -13.66 -128.49
#